data_AF-A0A1V4JT84-F1
#
_entry.id   AF-A0A1V4JT84-F1
#
_cell.length_a   1.000
_cell.length_b   1.000
_cell.length_c   1.000
_cell.angle_alpha   90.00
_cell.angle_beta   90.00
_cell.angle_gamma   90.00
#
_symmetry.space_group_name_H-M   'P 1'
#
loop_
_entity.id
_entity.type
_entity.pdbx_description
1 polymer ?
#
loop_
_entity_poly.entity_id
_entity_poly.type
_entity_poly.pdbx_seq_one_letter_code
_entity_poly.pdbx_strand_id
1 'polypeptide(L)'
;MSLLCVRVKKAKLQGPPDKFNTYVTLKVQNVKSTTVAVRGDQPCWEQDFMFEISRLDLGLIVEVWNKGLIWDTLVGTVWIALKAIHQSDEEGPGEWSTLEAEVVMKHDEICGTKNPTPHKILLDTRFELPFALS
;
A
#
# COMPACT_ATOMS: atom_id res chain seq x y z
N MET A 1 5.14 -1.31 21.16
CA MET A 1 4.66 -1.68 19.81
C MET A 1 3.56 -0.71 19.45
N SER A 2 3.45 -0.36 18.17
CA SER A 2 2.43 0.58 17.68
C SER A 2 1.52 -0.12 16.68
N LEU A 3 0.21 0.11 16.74
CA LEU A 3 -0.73 -0.47 15.77
C LEU A 3 -0.82 0.43 14.54
N LEU A 4 -0.39 -0.09 13.39
CA LEU A 4 -0.52 0.56 12.09
C LEU A 4 -1.84 0.13 11.45
N CYS A 5 -2.69 1.11 11.15
CA CYS A 5 -3.91 0.95 10.38
C CYS A 5 -3.68 1.39 8.93
N VAL A 6 -4.02 0.52 7.99
CA VAL A 6 -3.93 0.79 6.55
C VAL A 6 -5.26 0.49 5.89
N ARG A 7 -5.89 1.51 5.31
CA ARG A 7 -7.06 1.33 4.46
C ARG A 7 -6.69 1.45 3.00
N VAL A 8 -6.87 0.36 2.27
CA VAL A 8 -6.72 0.32 0.82
C VAL A 8 -8.05 0.77 0.20
N LYS A 9 -8.12 2.03 -0.27
CA LYS A 9 -9.37 2.62 -0.75
C LYS A 9 -9.64 2.24 -2.20
N LYS A 10 -8.86 2.81 -3.13
CA LYS A 10 -9.07 2.66 -4.58
C LYS A 10 -7.83 3.00 -5.38
N ALA A 11 -7.84 2.71 -6.68
CA ALA A 11 -6.78 3.14 -7.60
C ALA A 11 -7.36 3.84 -8.85
N LYS A 12 -6.47 4.51 -9.58
CA LYS A 12 -6.70 5.02 -10.93
C LYS A 12 -5.58 4.49 -11.82
N LEU A 13 -5.95 3.62 -12.74
CA LEU A 13 -5.03 2.91 -13.62
C LEU A 13 -5.17 3.45 -15.04
N GLN A 14 -4.08 3.87 -15.67
CA GLN A 14 -4.11 4.33 -17.04
C GLN A 14 -4.21 3.14 -18.01
N GLY A 15 -5.34 2.98 -18.68
CA GLY A 15 -5.52 1.99 -19.75
C GLY A 15 -6.97 1.52 -19.89
N PRO A 16 -7.24 0.62 -20.86
CA PRO A 16 -8.58 0.05 -21.04
C PRO A 16 -9.04 -0.75 -19.80
N PRO A 17 -10.28 -0.54 -19.29
CA PRO A 17 -10.76 -1.18 -18.06
C PRO A 17 -10.73 -2.71 -18.08
N ASP A 18 -10.96 -3.32 -19.24
CA ASP A 18 -10.97 -4.77 -19.47
C ASP A 18 -9.60 -5.42 -19.29
N LYS A 19 -8.51 -4.64 -19.33
CA LYS A 19 -7.14 -5.12 -19.09
C LYS A 19 -6.79 -5.29 -17.61
N PHE A 20 -7.63 -4.81 -16.70
CA PHE A 20 -7.32 -4.77 -15.27
C PHE A 20 -8.22 -5.69 -14.46
N ASN A 21 -7.56 -6.55 -13.68
CA ASN A 21 -8.13 -7.35 -12.60
C ASN A 21 -7.13 -7.33 -11.44
N THR A 22 -7.19 -6.28 -10.63
CA THR A 22 -6.07 -5.91 -9.75
C THR A 22 -6.35 -6.17 -8.29
N TYR A 23 -5.31 -6.53 -7.56
CA TYR A 23 -5.31 -6.65 -6.10
C TYR A 23 -4.10 -5.92 -5.53
N VAL A 24 -4.15 -5.60 -4.24
CA VAL A 24 -3.10 -4.88 -3.52
C VAL A 24 -2.47 -5.81 -2.51
N THR A 25 -1.14 -5.84 -2.47
CA THR A 25 -0.39 -6.49 -1.39
C THR A 25 0.25 -5.44 -0.50
N LEU A 26 0.13 -5.64 0.81
CA LEU A 26 0.79 -4.83 1.83
C LEU A 26 1.85 -5.69 2.47
N LYS A 27 3.11 -5.25 2.45
CA LYS A 27 4.24 -5.94 3.10
C LYS A 27 4.88 -4.99 4.09
N VAL A 28 4.97 -5.42 5.33
CA VAL A 28 5.63 -4.66 6.40
C VAL A 28 6.29 -5.64 7.34
N GLN A 29 7.54 -5.39 7.71
CA GLN A 29 8.34 -6.35 8.48
C GLN A 29 8.33 -7.75 7.80
N ASN A 30 7.90 -8.79 8.53
CA ASN A 30 7.83 -10.16 8.03
C ASN A 30 6.40 -10.61 7.68
N VAL A 31 5.45 -9.68 7.62
CA VAL A 31 4.04 -9.97 7.35
C VAL A 31 3.60 -9.45 5.99
N LYS A 32 2.66 -10.16 5.37
CA LYS A 32 2.04 -9.81 4.10
C LYS A 32 0.54 -10.02 4.17
N SER A 33 -0.21 -9.01 3.76
CA SER A 33 -1.66 -9.06 3.59
C SER A 33 -2.04 -8.73 2.15
N THR A 34 -3.23 -9.14 1.70
CA THR A 34 -3.65 -9.00 0.30
C THR A 34 -5.15 -8.74 0.21
N THR A 35 -5.56 -7.82 -0.66
CA THR A 35 -6.97 -7.57 -0.96
C THR A 35 -7.55 -8.60 -1.93
N VAL A 36 -8.87 -8.59 -2.12
CA VAL A 36 -9.49 -9.29 -3.25
C VAL A 36 -9.13 -8.61 -4.59
N ALA A 37 -9.16 -9.38 -5.68
CA ALA A 37 -8.99 -8.83 -7.01
C ALA A 37 -10.27 -8.12 -7.48
N VAL A 38 -10.13 -6.91 -8.00
CA VAL A 38 -11.22 -6.06 -8.50
C VAL A 38 -10.93 -5.66 -9.94
N ARG A 39 -11.94 -5.79 -10.81
CA ARG A 39 -11.83 -5.47 -12.24
C ARG A 39 -12.02 -3.98 -12.52
N GLY A 40 -11.43 -3.52 -13.63
CA GLY A 40 -11.58 -2.16 -14.11
C GLY A 40 -10.34 -1.28 -13.86
N ASP A 41 -10.30 -0.15 -14.54
CA ASP A 41 -9.24 0.86 -14.45
C ASP A 41 -9.39 1.78 -13.23
N GLN A 42 -10.54 1.77 -12.57
CA GLN A 42 -10.80 2.49 -11.31
C GLN A 42 -11.30 1.53 -10.20
N PRO A 43 -10.50 0.53 -9.81
CA PRO A 43 -10.90 -0.44 -8.80
C PRO A 43 -11.07 0.22 -7.43
N CYS A 44 -12.05 -0.25 -6.67
CA CYS A 44 -12.37 0.21 -5.32
C CYS A 44 -12.41 -1.01 -4.38
N TRP A 45 -11.54 -1.03 -3.37
CA TRP A 45 -11.41 -2.14 -2.42
C TRP A 45 -12.04 -1.81 -1.07
N GLU A 46 -11.85 -0.57 -0.57
CA GLU A 46 -12.33 -0.12 0.74
C GLU A 46 -12.10 -1.16 1.86
N GLN A 47 -10.86 -1.66 1.93
CA GLN A 47 -10.48 -2.75 2.83
C GLN A 47 -9.44 -2.31 3.85
N ASP A 48 -9.73 -2.55 5.13
CA ASP A 48 -8.87 -2.23 6.26
C ASP A 48 -7.94 -3.38 6.64
N PHE A 49 -6.72 -3.03 7.02
CA PHE A 49 -5.71 -3.93 7.55
C PHE A 49 -5.05 -3.30 8.78
N MET A 50 -4.69 -4.14 9.75
CA MET A 50 -3.99 -3.73 10.96
C MET A 50 -2.72 -4.55 11.13
N PHE A 51 -1.63 -3.89 11.54
CA PHE A 51 -0.32 -4.49 11.73
C PHE A 51 0.31 -4.00 13.03
N GLU A 52 0.79 -4.92 13.86
CA GLU A 52 1.63 -4.56 15.01
C GLU A 52 3.05 -4.25 14.52
N ILE A 53 3.53 -3.04 14.80
CA ILE A 53 4.84 -2.57 14.37
C ILE A 53 5.79 -2.49 15.57
N SER A 54 6.94 -3.13 15.41
CA SER A 54 8.05 -3.11 16.39
C SER A 54 9.28 -2.32 15.91
N ARG A 55 9.42 -2.09 14.60
CA ARG A 55 10.56 -1.37 13.98
C ARG A 55 10.06 -0.22 13.09
N LEU A 56 10.10 1.00 13.60
CA LEU A 56 9.67 2.22 12.88
C LEU A 56 10.69 2.74 11.86
N ASP A 57 11.92 2.21 11.89
CA ASP A 57 12.99 2.54 10.95
C ASP A 57 12.80 1.92 9.55
N LEU A 58 11.87 0.96 9.42
CA LEU A 58 11.51 0.29 8.18
C LEU A 58 10.41 1.05 7.41
N GLY A 59 9.91 0.45 6.32
CA GLY A 59 8.81 0.96 5.51
C GLY A 59 7.71 -0.06 5.27
N LEU A 60 6.52 0.45 4.97
CA LEU A 60 5.41 -0.29 4.37
C LEU A 60 5.59 -0.29 2.86
N ILE A 61 5.59 -1.48 2.25
CA ILE A 61 5.59 -1.65 0.80
C ILE A 61 4.16 -1.97 0.36
N VAL A 62 3.68 -1.23 -0.63
CA VAL A 62 2.36 -1.39 -1.21
C VAL A 62 2.52 -1.70 -2.69
N GLU A 63 2.13 -2.89 -3.11
CA GLU A 63 2.22 -3.32 -4.51
C GLU A 63 0.83 -3.53 -5.09
N VAL A 64 0.59 -2.98 -6.28
CA VAL A 64 -0.61 -3.27 -7.07
C VAL A 64 -0.23 -4.31 -8.12
N TRP A 65 -0.93 -5.43 -8.11
CA TRP A 65 -0.70 -6.53 -9.04
C TRP A 65 -1.91 -6.71 -9.94
N ASN A 66 -1.67 -7.00 -11.20
CA ASN A 66 -2.69 -7.42 -12.16
C ASN A 66 -2.73 -8.94 -12.23
N LYS A 67 -3.88 -9.52 -11.90
CA LYS A 67 -4.06 -10.96 -11.84
C LYS A 67 -4.14 -11.55 -13.24
N GLY A 68 -3.21 -12.44 -13.57
CA GLY A 68 -3.21 -13.19 -14.82
C GLY A 68 -3.75 -14.61 -14.65
N LEU A 69 -3.78 -15.35 -15.76
CA LEU A 69 -4.17 -16.77 -15.74
C LEU A 69 -3.05 -17.68 -15.23
N ILE A 70 -1.80 -17.36 -15.58
CA ILE A 70 -0.62 -18.18 -15.26
C ILE A 70 0.29 -17.45 -14.28
N TRP A 71 0.58 -16.18 -14.54
CA TRP A 71 1.38 -15.32 -13.65
C TRP A 71 0.70 -13.97 -13.49
N ASP A 72 0.94 -13.35 -12.33
CA ASP A 72 0.48 -12.01 -12.01
C ASP A 72 1.58 -10.99 -12.37
N THR A 73 1.18 -9.81 -12.84
CA THR A 73 2.12 -8.77 -13.31
C THR A 73 2.07 -7.57 -12.37
N LEU A 74 3.23 -7.07 -11.93
CA LEU A 74 3.29 -5.84 -11.13
C LEU A 74 2.82 -4.64 -11.98
N VAL A 75 1.81 -3.94 -11.50
CA VAL A 75 1.33 -2.67 -12.07
C VAL A 75 2.19 -1.52 -11.55
N GLY A 76 2.56 -1.58 -10.27
CA GLY A 76 3.53 -0.69 -9.66
C GLY A 76 3.53 -0.80 -8.14
N THR A 77 4.41 -0.04 -7.51
CA THR A 77 4.69 -0.12 -6.08
C THR A 77 4.84 1.27 -5.46
N VAL A 78 4.54 1.38 -4.17
CA VAL A 78 4.85 2.54 -3.32
C VAL A 78 5.57 2.04 -2.08
N TRP A 79 6.54 2.82 -1.60
CA TRP A 79 7.18 2.59 -0.32
C TRP A 79 6.91 3.79 0.61
N ILE A 80 6.36 3.51 1.79
CA ILE A 80 6.01 4.52 2.79
C ILE A 80 6.88 4.28 4.01
N ALA A 81 7.73 5.25 4.35
CA ALA A 81 8.55 5.18 5.56
C ALA A 81 7.64 5.17 6.80
N LEU A 82 7.76 4.17 7.68
CA LEU A 82 6.88 4.04 8.83
C LEU A 82 6.98 5.25 9.77
N LYS A 83 8.20 5.77 9.98
CA LYS A 83 8.44 7.00 10.76
C LYS A 83 7.75 8.26 10.22
N ALA A 84 7.31 8.27 8.97
CA ALA A 84 6.62 9.41 8.36
C ALA A 84 5.09 9.29 8.46
N ILE A 85 4.57 8.15 8.90
CA ILE A 85 3.13 7.93 9.08
C ILE A 85 2.68 8.66 10.35
N HIS A 86 1.63 9.45 10.21
CA HIS A 86 1.06 10.22 11.31
C HIS A 86 0.26 9.33 12.28
N GLN A 87 -0.04 9.86 13.45
CA GLN A 87 -0.94 9.23 14.41
C GLN A 87 -2.34 9.82 14.30
N SER A 88 -3.38 8.98 14.38
CA SER A 88 -4.79 9.38 14.38
C SER A 88 -5.68 8.24 14.84
N ASP A 89 -6.73 8.57 15.59
CA ASP A 89 -7.80 7.61 15.98
C ASP A 89 -8.92 7.54 14.93
N GLU A 90 -8.97 8.50 14.00
CA GLU A 90 -9.98 8.58 12.95
C GLU A 90 -9.42 8.19 11.59
N GLU A 91 -10.25 7.51 10.78
CA GLU A 91 -9.94 7.23 9.38
C GLU A 91 -9.90 8.54 8.57
N GLY A 92 -8.78 8.77 7.89
CA GLY A 92 -8.60 9.94 7.03
C GLY A 92 -9.21 9.78 5.65
N PRO A 93 -9.29 10.85 4.84
CA PRO A 93 -9.71 10.75 3.43
C PRO A 93 -8.75 9.91 2.56
N GLY A 94 -7.53 9.69 3.04
CA GLY A 94 -6.43 9.04 2.33
C GLY A 94 -5.68 9.99 1.40
N GLU A 95 -4.48 9.58 1.00
CA GLU A 95 -3.60 10.33 0.11
C GLU A 95 -3.37 9.57 -1.20
N TRP A 96 -3.38 10.30 -2.32
CA TRP A 96 -3.05 9.74 -3.62
C TRP A 96 -1.54 9.65 -3.80
N SER A 97 -1.03 8.46 -4.05
CA SER A 97 0.37 8.22 -4.41
C SER A 97 0.50 7.72 -5.84
N THR A 98 1.51 8.21 -6.57
CA THR A 98 1.92 7.64 -7.86
C THR A 98 2.55 6.28 -7.61
N LEU A 99 2.13 5.26 -8.37
CA LEU A 99 2.77 3.96 -8.37
C LEU A 99 4.05 4.03 -9.19
N GLU A 100 5.14 3.50 -8.65
CA GLU A 100 6.47 3.46 -9.26
C GLU A 100 6.75 2.05 -9.80
N ALA A 101 7.60 1.93 -10.81
CA ALA A 101 7.86 0.65 -11.47
C ALA A 101 8.85 -0.24 -10.69
N GLU A 102 9.75 0.35 -9.90
CA GLU A 102 10.86 -0.35 -9.26
C GLU A 102 11.00 0.04 -7.79
N VAL A 103 11.42 -0.93 -6.97
CA VAL A 103 11.92 -0.68 -5.61
C VAL A 103 13.40 -0.28 -5.65
N VAL A 104 13.82 0.56 -4.71
CA VAL A 104 15.22 0.93 -4.50
C VAL A 104 15.75 0.18 -3.29
N MET A 105 16.83 -0.58 -3.50
CA MET A 105 17.49 -1.39 -2.48
C MET A 105 18.75 -0.68 -1.97
N LYS A 106 19.00 -0.76 -0.66
CA LYS A 106 20.24 -0.33 -0.03
C LYS A 106 20.58 -1.30 1.11
N HIS A 107 21.75 -1.93 1.05
CA HIS A 107 22.17 -2.97 2.01
C HIS A 107 21.10 -4.05 2.23
N ASP A 108 20.54 -4.58 1.14
CA ASP A 108 19.46 -5.59 1.13
C ASP A 108 18.12 -5.16 1.77
N GLU A 109 17.95 -3.89 2.13
CA GLU A 109 16.69 -3.33 2.58
C GLU A 109 16.08 -2.40 1.52
N ILE A 110 14.74 -2.44 1.37
CA ILE A 110 14.02 -1.49 0.51
C ILE A 110 14.01 -0.13 1.21
N CYS A 111 14.53 0.89 0.53
CA CYS A 111 14.63 2.25 1.05
C CYS A 111 13.86 3.29 0.21
N GLY A 112 13.05 2.84 -0.75
CA GLY A 112 12.25 3.72 -1.60
C GLY A 112 11.79 3.03 -2.89
N THR A 113 11.28 3.83 -3.81
CA THR A 113 10.82 3.40 -5.14
C THR A 113 11.25 4.43 -6.19
N LYS A 114 11.27 4.04 -7.48
CA LYS A 114 11.65 4.90 -8.60
C LYS A 114 10.95 4.49 -9.90
N ASN A 115 11.09 5.35 -10.91
CA ASN A 115 10.53 5.21 -12.26
C ASN A 115 8.99 5.31 -12.24
N PRO A 116 8.43 6.55 -12.23
CA PRO A 116 7.01 6.77 -12.03
C PRO A 116 6.18 6.18 -13.17
N THR A 117 5.12 5.47 -12.82
CA THR A 117 4.11 4.99 -13.77
C THR A 117 2.97 6.00 -13.89
N PRO A 118 2.08 5.89 -14.88
CA PRO A 118 0.88 6.73 -14.95
C PRO A 118 -0.23 6.30 -13.95
N HIS A 119 -0.02 5.24 -13.16
CA HIS A 119 -1.01 4.70 -12.24
C HIS A 119 -0.93 5.37 -10.86
N LYS A 120 -2.06 5.45 -10.15
CA LYS A 120 -2.12 6.00 -8.79
C LYS A 120 -2.96 5.13 -7.87
N ILE A 121 -2.64 5.13 -6.58
CA ILE A 121 -3.40 4.46 -5.52
C ILE A 121 -3.77 5.46 -4.42
N LEU A 122 -4.95 5.30 -3.84
CA LEU A 122 -5.43 6.06 -2.67
C LEU A 122 -5.38 5.16 -1.43
N LEU A 123 -4.64 5.59 -0.43
CA LEU A 123 -4.45 4.87 0.83
C LEU A 123 -4.70 5.81 2.00
N ASP A 124 -5.33 5.32 3.06
CA ASP A 124 -5.22 5.95 4.38
C ASP A 124 -4.25 5.11 5.23
N THR A 125 -3.21 5.74 5.76
CA THR A 125 -2.20 5.08 6.61
C THR A 125 -2.01 5.91 7.87
N ARG A 126 -2.24 5.30 9.03
CA ARG A 126 -2.13 5.97 10.32
C ARG A 126 -1.70 4.99 11.40
N PHE A 127 -0.97 5.49 12.40
CA PHE A 127 -0.80 4.77 13.65
C PHE A 127 -1.93 5.14 14.61
N GLU A 128 -2.50 4.17 15.32
CA GLU A 128 -3.40 4.49 16.45
C GLU A 128 -2.64 5.26 17.54
N LEU A 129 -3.35 6.15 18.24
CA LEU A 129 -2.76 6.77 19.42
C LEU A 129 -2.53 5.71 20.50
N PRO A 130 -1.44 5.81 21.28
CA PRO A 130 -1.30 5.00 22.47
C PRO A 130 -2.51 5.25 23.37
N PHE A 131 -3.11 4.19 23.91
CA PHE A 131 -4.14 4.34 24.95
C PHE A 131 -3.59 5.27 26.04
N ALA A 132 -4.19 6.46 26.17
CA ALA A 132 -3.90 7.32 27.30
C ALA A 132 -4.32 6.54 28.54
N LEU A 133 -3.36 6.28 29.44
CA LEU A 133 -3.69 5.83 30.80
C LEU A 133 -4.43 6.98 31.46
N SER A 134 -5.76 6.97 31.37
CA SER A 134 -6.64 7.84 32.14
C SER A 134 -6.55 7.51 33.62
#